data_AF-A0A969A0X9-F1
#
_entry.id   AF-A0A969A0X9-F1
#
_cell.length_a   1.000
_cell.length_b   1.000
_cell.length_c   1.000
_cell.angle_alpha   90.00
_cell.angle_beta   90.00
_cell.angle_gamma   90.00
#
_symmetry.space_group_name_H-M   'P 1'
#
loop_
_entity.id
_entity.type
_entity.pdbx_description
1 polymer ?
#
loop_
_entity_poly.entity_id
_entity_poly.type
_entity_poly.pdbx_seq_one_letter_code
_entity_poly.pdbx_strand_id
1 'polypeptide(L)' 'MIWWTGKTLAAALIQVVDPAVAVYSGNQLDAATEANLRDRGVKVYWTQRDGAIQWSPTAGFQTALTTDQDAIALE' A
#
# COMPACT_ATOMS: atom_id res chain seq x y z
N MET A 1 -9.75 0.65 3.97
CA MET A 1 -8.36 1.05 3.65
C MET A 1 -7.73 1.64 4.90
N ILE A 2 -6.41 1.54 5.06
CA ILE A 2 -5.67 2.27 6.10
C ILE A 2 -4.71 3.23 5.41
N TRP A 3 -4.64 4.48 5.88
CA TRP A 3 -3.61 5.44 5.52
C TRP A 3 -2.87 5.86 6.78
N TRP A 4 -1.53 5.79 6.76
CA TRP A 4 -0.69 6.23 7.87
C TRP A 4 0.63 6.88 7.45
N THR A 5 1.18 7.66 8.36
CA THR A 5 2.51 8.30 8.30
C THR A 5 3.24 8.03 9.61
N GLY A 6 3.68 6.78 9.81
CA GLY A 6 4.30 6.36 11.07
C GLY A 6 5.18 5.13 10.90
N LYS A 7 5.97 4.81 11.94
CA LYS A 7 6.99 3.75 11.88
C LYS A 7 6.40 2.36 11.63
N THR A 8 5.52 1.89 12.52
CA THR A 8 5.05 0.50 12.52
C THR A 8 3.55 0.46 12.82
N LEU A 9 2.81 -0.35 12.06
CA LEU A 9 1.43 -0.67 12.38
C LEU A 9 1.39 -1.91 13.28
N ALA A 10 0.62 -1.84 14.37
CA ALA A 10 0.39 -3.00 15.21
C ALA A 10 -0.35 -4.09 14.43
N ALA A 11 0.10 -5.35 14.54
CA ALA A 11 -0.53 -6.48 13.83
C ALA A 11 -2.02 -6.64 14.16
N ALA A 12 -2.39 -6.40 15.43
CA ALA A 12 -3.79 -6.44 15.85
C ALA A 12 -4.65 -5.39 15.13
N LEU A 13 -4.11 -4.20 14.84
CA LEU A 13 -4.83 -3.18 14.09
C LEU A 13 -5.07 -3.62 12.64
N ILE A 14 -4.03 -4.15 11.98
CA ILE A 14 -4.15 -4.68 10.62
C ILE A 14 -5.19 -5.80 10.58
N GLN A 15 -5.22 -6.66 11.59
CA GLN A 15 -6.19 -7.75 11.70
C GLN A 15 -7.63 -7.27 11.92
N VAL A 16 -7.84 -6.28 12.78
CA VAL A 16 -9.19 -5.78 13.09
C VAL A 16 -9.79 -5.00 11.93
N VAL A 17 -8.97 -4.23 11.22
CA VAL A 17 -9.42 -3.42 10.09
C VAL A 17 -9.55 -4.25 8.80
N ASP A 18 -8.77 -5.32 8.69
CA ASP A 18 -8.70 -6.23 7.52
C ASP A 18 -8.70 -5.48 6.18
N PRO A 19 -7.74 -4.56 5.95
CA PRO A 19 -7.79 -3.68 4.80
C PRO A 19 -7.40 -4.41 3.51
N ALA A 20 -8.20 -4.25 2.45
CA ALA A 20 -7.74 -4.64 1.10
C ALA A 20 -6.60 -3.77 0.56
N VAL A 21 -6.53 -2.50 1.01
CA VAL A 21 -5.54 -1.51 0.55
C VAL A 21 -4.95 -0.72 1.72
N ALA A 22 -3.64 -0.51 1.65
CA ALA A 22 -2.82 0.24 2.59
C ALA A 22 -2.07 1.36 1.84
N VAL A 23 -2.16 2.60 2.34
CA VAL A 23 -1.41 3.74 1.81
C VAL A 23 -0.43 4.23 2.86
N TYR A 24 0.86 4.20 2.55
CA TYR A 24 1.92 4.75 3.37
C TYR A 24 2.46 6.02 2.74
N SER A 25 2.58 7.09 3.54
CA SER A 25 3.15 8.36 3.07
C SER A 25 4.28 8.88 3.95
N GLY A 26 4.99 7.98 4.64
CA GLY A 26 6.22 8.30 5.36
C GLY A 26 7.49 8.00 4.55
N ASN A 27 8.65 8.28 5.16
CA ASN A 27 9.94 8.21 4.48
C ASN A 27 10.54 6.81 4.38
N GLN A 28 10.20 5.91 5.31
CA GLN A 28 10.72 4.54 5.32
C GLN A 28 9.65 3.62 5.88
N LEU A 29 9.25 2.62 5.10
CA LEU A 29 8.33 1.60 5.57
C LEU A 29 9.10 0.57 6.40
N ASP A 30 8.60 0.28 7.60
CA ASP A 30 9.14 -0.78 8.44
C ASP A 30 8.92 -2.15 7.80
N ALA A 31 9.98 -2.96 7.75
CA ALA A 31 9.97 -4.27 7.08
C ALA A 31 8.99 -5.27 7.73
N ALA A 32 8.80 -5.20 9.06
CA ALA A 32 7.84 -6.07 9.73
C ALA A 32 6.40 -5.70 9.38
N THR A 33 6.10 -4.40 9.27
CA THR A 33 4.81 -3.90 8.78
C THR A 33 4.56 -4.31 7.33
N GLU A 34 5.55 -4.12 6.46
CA GLU A 34 5.45 -4.53 5.06
C GLU A 34 5.21 -6.04 4.92
N ALA A 35 5.96 -6.86 5.66
CA ALA A 35 5.81 -8.30 5.64
C ALA A 35 4.42 -8.75 6.10
N ASN A 36 3.88 -8.16 7.18
CA ASN A 36 2.55 -8.50 7.70
C ASN A 36 1.43 -8.10 6.72
N LEU A 37 1.54 -6.92 6.09
CA LEU A 37 0.59 -6.50 5.05
C LEU A 37 0.65 -7.43 3.83
N ARG A 38 1.85 -7.79 3.39
CA ARG A 38 2.07 -8.70 2.26
C ARG A 38 1.53 -10.11 2.52
N ASP A 39 1.80 -10.66 3.71
CA ASP A 39 1.34 -12.00 4.12
C ASP A 39 -0.20 -12.11 4.11
N ARG A 40 -0.87 -10.99 4.42
CA ARG A 40 -2.33 -10.85 4.39
C ARG A 40 -2.90 -10.49 3.02
N GLY A 41 -2.06 -10.36 1.99
CA GLY A 41 -2.51 -9.99 0.64
C GLY A 41 -2.98 -8.55 0.50
N VAL A 42 -2.58 -7.66 1.42
CA VAL A 42 -2.94 -6.24 1.36
C VAL A 42 -2.13 -5.55 0.27
N LYS A 43 -2.79 -4.83 -0.66
CA LYS A 43 -2.08 -4.01 -1.67
C LYS A 43 -1.53 -2.76 -1.01
N VAL A 44 -0.20 -2.57 -1.06
CA VAL A 44 0.49 -1.44 -0.43
C VAL A 44 0.90 -0.42 -1.48
N TYR A 45 0.40 0.80 -1.34
CA TYR A 45 0.86 1.98 -2.06
C TYR A 45 1.71 2.85 -1.14
N TRP A 46 2.86 3.30 -1.63
CA TRP A 46 3.80 4.13 -0.89
C TRP A 46 4.16 5.37 -1.70
N THR A 47 3.77 6.55 -1.23
CA THR A 47 3.93 7.80 -2.00
C THR A 47 5.38 8.14 -2.36
N GLN A 48 6.37 7.67 -1.59
CA GLN A 48 7.78 7.90 -1.89
C GLN A 48 8.31 6.98 -3.01
N ARG A 49 7.69 5.80 -3.18
CA ARG A 49 8.07 4.81 -4.21
C ARG A 49 7.21 4.95 -5.47
N ASP A 50 5.91 5.10 -5.26
CA ASP A 50 4.89 5.01 -6.29
C ASP A 50 4.45 6.42 -6.78
N GLY A 51 4.98 7.47 -6.17
CA GLY A 51 4.65 8.86 -6.50
C GLY A 51 3.24 9.25 -6.09
N ALA A 52 2.61 10.12 -6.87
CA ALA A 52 1.22 10.51 -6.62
C ALA A 52 0.29 9.29 -6.78
N ILE A 53 -0.60 9.10 -5.81
CA ILE A 53 -1.61 8.04 -5.83
C ILE A 53 -2.96 8.70 -6.11
N GLN A 54 -3.61 8.29 -7.19
CA GLN A 54 -4.96 8.72 -7.53
C GLN A 54 -5.94 7.58 -7.26
N TRP A 55 -7.05 7.89 -6.63
CA TRP A 55 -8.15 6.94 -6.45
C TRP A 55 -9.42 7.46 -7.11
N SER A 56 -10.11 6.58 -7.83
CA SER A 56 -11.48 6.82 -8.28
C SER A 56 -12.34 5.57 -8.10
N PRO A 57 -13.67 5.72 -7.94
CA PRO A 57 -14.57 4.57 -7.80
C PRO A 57 -14.55 3.63 -9.02
N THR A 58 -14.28 4.16 -10.21
CA THR A 58 -14.36 3.43 -11.48
C THR A 58 -13.03 2.80 -11.90
N ALA A 59 -11.90 3.45 -11.62
CA ALA A 59 -10.57 2.97 -12.02
C ALA A 59 -9.74 2.40 -10.86
N GLY A 60 -10.24 2.48 -9.63
CA GLY A 60 -9.49 2.05 -8.46
C GLY A 60 -8.29 2.94 -8.17
N PHE A 61 -7.23 2.34 -7.63
CA PHE A 61 -5.99 3.04 -7.27
C PHE A 61 -4.98 3.00 -8.42
N GLN A 62 -4.49 4.17 -8.82
CA GLN A 62 -3.50 4.37 -9.86
C GLN A 62 -2.31 5.15 -9.30
N THR A 63 -1.11 4.86 -9.78
CA THR A 63 0.13 5.49 -9.32
C THR A 63 0.78 6.25 -10.48
N ALA A 64 1.35 7.42 -10.18
CA ALA A 64 2.05 8.22 -11.17
C ALA A 64 3.37 7.57 -11.61
N LEU A 65 3.99 6.79 -10.73
CA LEU A 65 5.14 5.97 -11.05
C LEU A 65 4.67 4.51 -11.11
N THR A 66 4.84 3.90 -12.28
CA THR A 66 4.66 2.46 -12.47
C THR A 66 5.95 1.77 -12.08
N THR A 67 5.88 0.82 -11.17
CA THR A 67 6.98 -0.13 -10.93
C THR A 67 6.80 -1.32 -11.87
N ASP A 68 7.91 -1.99 -12.22
CA ASP A 68 7.98 -3.09 -13.20
C ASP A 68 6.96 -4.24 -12.94
N GLN A 69 6.44 -4.36 -11.71
CA GLN A 69 5.41 -5.34 -11.35
C GLN A 69 3.99 -5.02 -11.85
N ASP A 70 3.66 -3.76 -12.14
CA ASP A 70 2.34 -3.38 -12.71
C ASP A 70 2.34 -3.49 -14.26
N ALA A 71 3.52 -3.59 -14.90
CA ALA A 71 3.64 -3.73 -16.36
C ALA A 71 3.22 -5.13 -16.87
N ILE A 72 3.28 -6.15 -16.02
CA ILE A 72 2.99 -7.55 -16.38
C ILE A 72 1.48 -7.89 -16.31
N ALA A 73 0.62 -6.92 -15.94
CA ALA A 73 -0.83 -7.12 -15.85
C ALA A 73 -1.61 -6.64 -17.10
N LEU A 74 -0.90 -6.22 -18.16
CA LEU A 74 -1.51 -5.63 -19.35
C LEU A 74 -0.99 -6.23 -20.68
N GLU A 75 -0.55 -7.48 -20.68
CA GLU A 75 -0.25 -8.26 -21.90
C GLU A 75 -1.27 -9.38 -22.15
#